data_AF-A0A651FBU1-F1
#
_entry.id   AF-A0A651FBU1-F1
#
_cell.length_a   1.000
_cell.length_b   1.000
_cell.length_c   1.000
_cell.angle_alpha   90.00
_cell.angle_beta   90.00
_cell.angle_gamma   90.00
#
_symmetry.space_group_name_H-M   'P 1'
#
loop_
_entity.id
_entity.type
_entity.pdbx_description
1 polymer ?
#
loop_
_entity_poly.entity_id
_entity_poly.type
_entity_poly.pdbx_seq_one_letter_code
_entity_poly.pdbx_strand_id
1 'polypeptide(L)'
;MRNRFRVIHPFHPLYLREFELVDYSKSWGCAYVEYYNDLGEVDIIPLAWTDAKGLDPYLELSNGRSLFRLEDLLRLVDLISDLSGKTTKSELAKSKV
;
A
#
# COMPACT_ATOMS: atom_id res chain seq x y z
N MET A 1 -15.36 3.10 20.50
CA MET A 1 -15.49 1.97 19.54
C MET A 1 -14.11 1.37 19.40
N ARG A 2 -13.92 0.07 19.67
CA ARG A 2 -12.60 -0.57 19.49
C ARG A 2 -12.36 -0.74 18.00
N ASN A 3 -11.46 0.07 17.44
CA ASN A 3 -11.08 -0.04 16.04
C ASN A 3 -10.15 -1.24 15.93
N ARG A 4 -10.59 -2.31 15.26
CA ARG A 4 -9.79 -3.52 15.04
C ARG A 4 -9.37 -3.58 13.58
N PHE A 5 -8.25 -4.23 13.32
CA PHE A 5 -7.81 -4.55 11.97
C PHE A 5 -7.41 -6.01 11.87
N ARG A 6 -7.41 -6.55 10.65
CA ARG A 6 -6.95 -7.88 10.29
C ARG A 6 -5.70 -7.79 9.43
N VAL A 7 -4.78 -8.73 9.64
CA VAL A 7 -3.65 -8.90 8.73
C VAL A 7 -4.10 -9.64 7.48
N ILE A 8 -3.97 -9.00 6.32
CA ILE A 8 -4.46 -9.50 5.02
C ILE A 8 -3.35 -10.00 4.10
N HIS A 9 -2.08 -9.84 4.46
CA HIS A 9 -0.98 -10.29 3.62
C HIS A 9 -0.69 -11.79 3.79
N PRO A 10 -0.79 -12.63 2.73
CA PRO A 10 -0.75 -14.09 2.84
C PRO A 10 0.61 -14.65 3.29
N PHE A 11 1.69 -13.88 3.12
CA PHE A 11 3.04 -14.28 3.53
C PHE A 11 3.40 -13.86 4.96
N HIS A 12 2.47 -13.26 5.71
CA HIS A 12 2.72 -12.87 7.10
C HIS A 12 2.34 -14.00 8.07
N PRO A 13 3.15 -14.32 9.11
CA PRO A 13 2.81 -15.35 10.10
C PRO A 13 1.48 -15.10 10.85
N LEU A 14 1.07 -13.83 10.95
CA LEU A 14 -0.18 -13.42 11.59
C LEU A 14 -1.35 -13.31 10.60
N TYR A 15 -1.25 -13.87 9.39
CA TYR A 15 -2.30 -13.81 8.38
C TYR A 15 -3.67 -14.22 8.95
N LEU A 16 -4.69 -13.40 8.67
CA LEU A 16 -6.06 -13.49 9.15
C LEU A 16 -6.29 -13.29 10.66
N ARG A 17 -5.25 -13.00 11.46
CA ARG A 17 -5.45 -12.58 12.85
C ARG A 17 -5.92 -11.14 12.93
N GLU A 18 -6.70 -10.85 13.97
CA GLU A 18 -7.23 -9.54 14.28
C GLU A 18 -6.54 -8.95 15.52
N PHE A 19 -6.28 -7.65 15.48
CA PHE A 19 -5.66 -6.91 16.58
C PHE A 19 -6.40 -5.60 16.85
N GLU A 20 -6.26 -5.08 18.06
CA GLU A 20 -6.75 -3.76 18.43
C GLU A 20 -5.80 -2.69 17.89
N LEU A 21 -6.35 -1.75 17.13
CA LEU A 21 -5.59 -0.64 16.57
C LEU A 21 -5.31 0.37 17.68
N VAL A 22 -4.03 0.63 17.94
CA VAL A 22 -3.57 1.60 18.93
C VAL A 22 -3.40 2.96 18.25
N ASP A 23 -2.55 3.05 17.23
CA ASP A 23 -2.31 4.28 16.48
C ASP A 23 -1.77 3.99 15.06
N TYR A 24 -1.62 5.04 14.26
CA TYR A 24 -0.95 5.02 12.97
C TYR A 24 0.35 5.81 13.04
N SER A 25 1.45 5.19 12.61
CA SER A 25 2.74 5.87 12.47
C SER A 25 3.23 5.87 11.03
N LYS A 26 4.14 6.81 10.72
CA LYS A 26 4.77 6.93 9.41
C LYS A 26 6.27 7.00 9.56
N SER A 27 6.98 6.11 8.88
CA SER A 27 8.43 6.03 8.90
C SER A 27 8.94 5.65 7.51
N TRP A 28 10.00 6.30 7.05
CA TRP A 28 10.65 5.99 5.77
C TRP A 28 9.71 5.97 4.54
N GLY A 29 8.68 6.82 4.55
CA GLY A 29 7.66 6.87 3.49
C GLY A 29 6.61 5.75 3.56
N CYS A 30 6.73 4.84 4.52
CA CYS A 30 5.78 3.78 4.79
C CYS A 30 4.85 4.16 5.95
N ALA A 31 3.57 3.77 5.84
CA ALA A 31 2.62 3.86 6.94
C ALA A 31 2.54 2.52 7.68
N TYR A 32 2.41 2.59 9.00
CA TYR A 32 2.34 1.46 9.91
C TYR A 32 1.10 1.57 10.79
N VAL A 33 0.66 0.43 11.30
CA VAL A 33 -0.34 0.31 12.36
C VAL A 33 0.36 -0.22 13.59
N GLU A 34 0.14 0.45 14.72
CA GLU A 34 0.63 0.03 16.04
C GLU A 34 -0.46 -0.77 16.74
N TYR A 35 -0.08 -1.89 17.37
CA TYR A 35 -1.02 -2.81 18.00
C TYR A 35 -0.40 -3.53 19.21
N TYR A 36 -1.25 -4.01 20.11
CA TYR A 36 -0.80 -4.87 21.21
C TYR A 36 -0.66 -6.31 20.75
N ASN A 37 0.51 -6.90 20.96
CA ASN A 37 0.76 -8.32 20.69
C ASN A 37 0.23 -9.21 21.83
N ASP A 38 0.36 -10.53 21.67
CA ASP A 38 -0.10 -11.52 22.65
C ASP A 38 0.61 -11.39 24.02
N LEU A 39 1.75 -10.70 24.09
CA LEU A 39 2.52 -10.41 25.31
C LEU A 39 2.15 -9.06 25.94
N GLY A 40 1.26 -8.27 25.31
CA GLY A 40 0.86 -6.94 25.77
C GLY A 40 1.86 -5.83 25.43
N GLU A 41 2.83 -6.09 24.57
CA GLU A 41 3.80 -5.11 24.07
C GLU A 41 3.28 -4.46 22.79
N VAL A 42 3.76 -3.24 22.48
CA VAL A 42 3.39 -2.53 21.24
C VAL A 42 4.30 -3.00 20.11
N ASP A 43 3.68 -3.62 19.11
CA ASP A 43 4.31 -3.97 17.84
C ASP A 43 3.77 -3.12 16.70
N ILE A 44 4.52 -3.08 15.59
CA ILE A 44 4.13 -2.37 14.38
C ILE A 44 4.03 -3.33 13.20
N ILE A 45 3.04 -3.10 12.33
CA ILE A 45 2.90 -3.82 11.06
C ILE A 45 2.64 -2.82 9.93
N PRO A 46 3.18 -3.03 8.70
CA PRO A 46 2.88 -2.13 7.59
C PRO A 46 1.37 -2.02 7.36
N LEU A 47 0.86 -0.79 7.22
CA LEU A 47 -0.55 -0.53 6.92
C LEU A 47 -0.99 -1.21 5.62
N ALA A 48 -0.07 -1.39 4.67
CA ALA A 48 -0.33 -2.11 3.42
C ALA A 48 -0.62 -3.61 3.61
N TRP A 49 -0.31 -4.17 4.78
CA TRP A 49 -0.56 -5.58 5.12
C TRP A 49 -1.81 -5.76 5.97
N THR A 50 -2.56 -4.69 6.24
CA THR A 50 -3.77 -4.73 7.05
C THR A 50 -4.97 -4.19 6.28
N ASP A 51 -6.18 -4.55 6.71
CA ASP A 51 -7.43 -3.98 6.21
C ASP A 51 -7.74 -2.59 6.81
N ALA A 52 -6.89 -2.07 7.70
CA ALA A 52 -7.12 -0.82 8.42
C ALA A 52 -7.19 0.42 7.50
N LYS A 53 -6.57 0.35 6.31
CA LYS A 53 -6.61 1.41 5.29
C LYS A 53 -7.96 1.48 4.57
N GLY A 54 -8.80 0.46 4.69
CA GLY A 54 -9.91 0.21 3.78
C GLY A 54 -9.42 -0.29 2.42
N LEU A 55 -10.28 -1.01 1.70
CA LEU A 55 -9.97 -1.43 0.33
C LEU A 55 -9.92 -0.19 -0.58
N ASP A 56 -8.88 -0.11 -1.43
CA ASP A 56 -8.90 0.87 -2.51
C ASP A 56 -10.08 0.53 -3.44
N PRO A 57 -10.99 1.46 -3.77
CA PRO A 57 -12.15 1.19 -4.62
C PRO A 57 -11.80 0.55 -5.96
N TYR A 58 -10.61 0.82 -6.49
CA TYR A 58 -10.12 0.18 -7.70
C TYR A 58 -9.77 -1.30 -7.48
N LEU A 59 -9.14 -1.63 -6.35
CA LEU A 59 -8.83 -3.02 -6.00
C LEU A 59 -10.09 -3.81 -5.67
N GLU A 60 -11.08 -3.17 -5.07
CA GLU A 60 -12.40 -3.76 -4.84
C GLU A 60 -13.11 -4.05 -6.17
N LEU A 61 -13.13 -3.07 -7.10
CA LEU A 61 -13.70 -3.24 -8.43
C LEU A 61 -12.96 -4.30 -9.27
N SER A 62 -11.64 -4.42 -9.10
CA SER A 62 -10.84 -5.41 -9.83
C SER A 62 -11.09 -6.84 -9.37
N ASN A 63 -11.65 -7.04 -8.16
CA ASN A 63 -11.91 -8.33 -7.55
C ASN A 63 -10.69 -9.28 -7.63
N GLY A 64 -9.50 -8.74 -7.33
CA GLY A 64 -8.24 -9.50 -7.36
C GLY A 64 -7.68 -9.79 -8.75
N ARG A 65 -8.31 -9.29 -9.83
CA ARG A 65 -7.82 -9.48 -11.22
C ARG A 65 -6.71 -8.51 -11.60
N SER A 66 -6.53 -7.44 -10.82
CA SER A 66 -5.46 -6.46 -11.02
C SER A 66 -4.83 -6.11 -9.67
N LEU A 67 -3.54 -6.41 -9.53
CA LEU A 67 -2.76 -6.13 -8.31
C LEU A 67 -2.33 -4.66 -8.20
N PHE A 68 -2.33 -3.93 -9.32
CA PHE A 68 -1.93 -2.52 -9.39
C PHE A 68 -3.00 -1.67 -10.06
N ARG A 69 -3.06 -0.39 -9.73
CA ARG A 69 -3.86 0.59 -10.46
C ARG A 69 -3.15 0.93 -11.76
N LEU A 70 -3.92 1.28 -12.80
CA LEU A 70 -3.34 1.75 -14.07
C LEU A 70 -2.39 2.93 -13.84
N GLU A 71 -2.76 3.87 -12.96
CA GLU A 71 -1.92 5.00 -12.55
C GLU A 71 -0.57 4.55 -11.99
N ASP A 72 -0.55 3.56 -11.11
CA ASP A 72 0.68 3.06 -10.49
C ASP A 72 1.58 2.39 -11.52
N LEU A 73 1.01 1.67 -12.50
CA LEU A 73 1.76 1.07 -13.59
C LEU A 73 2.37 2.13 -14.53
N LEU A 74 1.62 3.19 -14.86
CA LEU A 74 2.13 4.31 -15.66
C LEU A 74 3.26 5.03 -14.91
N ARG A 75 3.06 5.33 -13.62
CA ARG A 75 4.09 5.93 -12.77
C ARG A 75 5.33 5.04 -12.67
N LEU A 76 5.17 3.71 -12.60
CA LEU A 76 6.29 2.77 -12.60
C LEU A 76 7.05 2.81 -13.92
N VAL A 77 6.35 2.88 -15.06
CA VAL A 77 6.98 3.02 -16.38
C VAL A 77 7.80 4.31 -16.44
N ASP A 78 7.22 5.43 -16.01
CA ASP A 78 7.93 6.73 -15.97
C ASP A 78 9.20 6.63 -15.11
N LEU A 79 9.09 6.04 -13.91
CA LEU A 79 10.23 5.89 -13.00
C LEU A 79 11.33 5.00 -13.58
N ILE A 80 10.97 3.92 -14.28
CA ILE A 80 11.93 3.04 -14.97
C ILE A 80 12.57 3.76 -16.17
N SER A 81 11.80 4.54 -16.93
CA SER A 81 12.31 5.36 -18.03
C SER A 81 13.34 6.37 -17.53
N ASP A 82 13.04 7.08 -16.44
CA ASP A 82 13.95 8.04 -15.81
C ASP A 82 15.24 7.37 -15.32
N LEU A 83 15.11 6.25 -14.60
CA LEU A 83 16.25 5.49 -14.09
C LEU A 83 17.09 4.83 -15.20
N SER A 84 16.48 4.48 -16.33
CA SER A 84 17.17 3.87 -17.47
C SER A 84 17.75 4.89 -18.45
N GLY A 85 17.56 6.19 -18.22
CA GLY A 85 17.96 7.25 -19.13
C GLY A 85 17.22 7.22 -20.49
N LYS A 86 16.15 6.43 -20.59
CA LYS A 86 15.29 6.37 -21.78
C LYS A 86 14.14 7.34 -21.58
N THR A 87 14.34 8.61 -21.92
CA THR A 87 13.25 9.60 -21.96
C THR A 87 12.17 9.12 -22.94
N THR A 88 11.08 8.55 -22.43
CA THR A 88 9.91 8.22 -23.26
C THR A 88 9.21 9.51 -23.63
N LYS A 89 9.07 9.74 -24.94
CA LYS A 89 8.47 10.92 -25.59
C LYS A 89 7.01 11.17 -25.18
N SER A 90 6.76 11.64 -23.96
CA SER A 90 5.52 12.36 -23.60
C SER A 90 5.72 13.88 -23.67
N GLU A 91 6.96 14.37 -23.78
CA GLU A 91 7.28 15.79 -23.97
C GLU A 91 7.03 16.33 -25.40
N LEU A 92 6.86 15.46 -26.41
CA LEU A 92 6.66 15.93 -27.80
C LEU A 92 5.25 16.48 -28.09
N ALA A 93 4.29 16.36 -27.17
CA ALA A 93 2.91 16.82 -27.38
C ALA A 93 2.62 18.23 -26.84
N LYS A 94 3.55 18.87 -26.11
CA LYS A 94 3.36 20.22 -25.54
C LYS A 94 4.14 21.34 -26.24
N SER A 95 4.93 21.04 -27.28
CA SER A 95 5.71 22.03 -28.05
C SER A 95 5.22 22.17 -29.49
N LYS A 96 3.90 22.28 -29.67
CA LYS A 96 3.32 22.72 -30.94
C LYS A 96 1.99 23.45 -30.71
N VAL A 97 2.05 24.58 -30.02
CA VAL A 97 1.22 25.77 -30.27
C VAL A 97 2.13 26.99 -30.15
#